data_AF-A0A0Q0HGV0-F1
#
_entry.id   AF-A0A0Q0HGV0-F1
#
_cell.length_a   1.000
_cell.length_b   1.000
_cell.length_c   1.000
_cell.angle_alpha   90.00
_cell.angle_beta   90.00
_cell.angle_gamma   90.00
#
_symmetry.space_group_name_H-M   'P 1'
#
loop_
_entity.id
_entity.type
_entity.pdbx_description
1 polymer ?
#
loop_
_entity_poly.entity_id
_entity_poly.type
_entity_poly.pdbx_seq_one_letter_code
_entity_poly.pdbx_strand_id
1 'polypeptide(L)' 'MSDIQERVKKIIIEQLGVKEEEVKNEASFVDDLGADSLDTVELVMALEEEFDTEIPDEEAEKITTVQSAIDYVSAHAE' A
#
# COMPACT_ATOMS: atom_id res chain seq x y z
N MET A 1 -6.39 11.23 -8.74
CA MET A 1 -6.09 9.87 -9.24
C MET A 1 -4.60 9.67 -9.46
N SER A 2 -3.92 10.42 -10.36
CA SER A 2 -2.47 10.24 -10.56
C SER A 2 -1.63 10.48 -9.29
N ASP A 3 -2.03 11.45 -8.47
CA ASP A 3 -1.30 11.80 -7.23
C ASP A 3 -1.37 10.69 -6.16
N ILE A 4 -2.56 10.08 -5.96
CA ILE A 4 -2.74 8.98 -5.00
C ILE A 4 -1.88 7.78 -5.38
N GLN A 5 -1.91 7.37 -6.65
CA GLN A 5 -1.11 6.24 -7.11
C GLN A 5 0.39 6.49 -6.90
N GLU A 6 0.88 7.69 -7.26
CA GLU A 6 2.30 8.03 -7.07
C GLU A 6 2.70 8.04 -5.58
N ARG A 7 1.87 8.62 -4.71
CA ARG A 7 2.09 8.65 -3.26
C ARG A 7 2.07 7.25 -2.66
N VAL A 8 1.08 6.42 -2.98
CA VAL A 8 1.00 5.02 -2.51
C VAL A 8 2.24 4.25 -2.93
N LYS A 9 2.64 4.33 -4.21
CA LYS A 9 3.84 3.63 -4.70
C LYS A 9 5.10 4.12 -3.99
N LYS A 10 5.21 5.41 -3.73
CA LYS A 10 6.36 5.99 -3.01
C LYS A 10 6.46 5.43 -1.59
N ILE A 11 5.35 5.35 -0.86
CA ILE A 11 5.33 4.78 0.50
C ILE A 11 5.76 3.31 0.45
N ILE A 12 5.27 2.53 -0.52
CA ILE A 12 5.66 1.11 -0.68
C ILE A 12 7.18 0.98 -0.92
N ILE A 13 7.75 1.84 -1.78
CA ILE A 13 9.20 1.87 -2.04
C ILE A 13 10.00 2.21 -0.79
N GLU A 14 9.57 3.22 -0.04
CA GLU A 14 10.27 3.69 1.16
C GLU A 14 10.15 2.70 2.33
N GLN A 15 8.97 2.10 2.52
CA GLN A 15 8.68 1.19 3.61
C GLN A 15 9.31 -0.20 3.38
N LEU A 16 9.14 -0.76 2.18
CA LEU A 16 9.64 -2.10 1.86
C LEU A 16 11.08 -2.09 1.33
N GLY A 17 11.65 -0.92 1.02
CA GLY A 17 13.00 -0.82 0.46
C GLY A 17 13.15 -1.44 -0.93
N VAL A 18 12.04 -1.59 -1.66
CA VAL A 18 11.98 -2.19 -3.01
C VAL A 18 12.18 -1.13 -4.09
N LYS A 19 12.42 -1.55 -5.33
CA LYS A 19 12.60 -0.60 -6.43
C LYS A 19 11.27 -0.22 -7.07
N GLU A 20 11.20 0.98 -7.63
CA GLU A 20 10.03 1.45 -8.39
C GLU A 20 9.62 0.49 -9.54
N GLU A 21 10.61 -0.16 -10.17
CA GLU A 21 10.38 -1.14 -11.24
C GLU A 21 9.66 -2.43 -10.76
N GLU A 22 9.74 -2.73 -9.46
CA GLU A 22 9.10 -3.88 -8.81
C GLU A 22 7.67 -3.53 -8.37
N VAL A 23 7.39 -2.26 -8.05
CA VAL A 23 6.07 -1.76 -7.59
C VAL A 23 5.07 -1.59 -8.75
N LYS A 24 4.70 -2.73 -9.32
CA LYS A 24 3.63 -2.85 -10.31
C LYS A 24 2.28 -2.96 -9.62
N ASN A 25 1.23 -2.51 -10.29
CA ASN A 25 -0.13 -2.53 -9.73
C ASN A 25 -0.58 -3.96 -9.35
N GLU A 26 -0.15 -4.95 -10.13
CA GLU A 26 -0.42 -6.37 -9.90
C GLU A 26 0.49 -7.06 -8.88
N ALA A 27 1.53 -6.36 -8.38
CA ALA A 27 2.49 -6.96 -7.45
C ALA A 27 1.83 -7.25 -6.10
N SER A 28 2.01 -8.48 -5.62
CA SER A 28 1.66 -8.91 -4.27
C SER A 28 2.67 -8.37 -3.27
N PHE A 29 2.20 -7.78 -2.17
CA PHE A 29 3.10 -7.28 -1.11
C PHE A 29 3.98 -8.39 -0.56
N VAL A 30 3.39 -9.58 -0.35
CA VAL A 30 4.10 -10.72 0.24
C VAL A 30 4.86 -11.51 -0.83
N ASP A 31 4.19 -11.90 -1.92
CA ASP A 31 4.79 -12.85 -2.87
C ASP A 31 5.81 -12.20 -3.82
N ASP A 32 5.57 -10.96 -4.25
CA ASP A 32 6.41 -10.27 -5.23
C ASP A 32 7.37 -9.27 -4.58
N LEU A 33 6.91 -8.53 -3.57
CA LEU A 33 7.69 -7.50 -2.88
C LEU A 33 8.38 -8.02 -1.60
N GLY A 34 8.05 -9.24 -1.16
CA GLY A 34 8.71 -9.90 -0.05
C GLY A 34 8.40 -9.31 1.32
N ALA A 35 7.31 -8.56 1.46
CA ALA A 35 6.84 -8.02 2.74
C ALA A 35 6.48 -9.15 3.70
N ASP A 36 6.94 -9.06 4.93
CA ASP A 36 6.47 -9.93 6.00
C ASP A 36 5.19 -9.38 6.68
N SER A 37 4.68 -10.10 7.67
CA SER A 37 3.46 -9.70 8.39
C SER A 37 3.60 -8.38 9.16
N LEU A 38 4.81 -8.01 9.58
CA LEU A 38 5.05 -6.73 10.25
C LEU A 38 5.14 -5.61 9.21
N ASP A 39 5.85 -5.85 8.10
CA ASP A 39 5.95 -4.91 7.00
C ASP A 39 4.57 -4.50 6.46
N THR A 40 3.64 -5.46 6.33
CA THR A 40 2.27 -5.15 5.89
C THR A 40 1.50 -4.29 6.88
N VAL A 41 1.71 -4.49 8.19
CA VAL A 41 1.06 -3.68 9.24
C VAL A 41 1.63 -2.26 9.21
N GLU A 42 2.95 -2.12 9.15
CA GLU A 42 3.60 -0.81 9.08
C GLU A 42 3.23 -0.06 7.79
N LEU A 43 3.11 -0.77 6.66
CA LEU A 43 2.65 -0.19 5.40
C LEU A 43 1.23 0.35 5.51
N VAL A 44 0.30 -0.40 6.10
CA VAL A 44 -1.09 0.04 6.31
C VAL A 44 -1.12 1.28 7.19
N MET A 45 -0.39 1.29 8.31
CA MET A 45 -0.30 2.46 9.19
C MET A 45 0.27 3.69 8.46
N ALA A 46 1.29 3.51 7.61
CA ALA A 46 1.85 4.61 6.82
C ALA A 46 0.85 5.17 5.79
N LEU A 47 0.00 4.31 5.20
CA LEU A 47 -1.08 4.75 4.32
C LEU A 47 -2.17 5.50 5.09
N GLU A 48 -2.54 5.04 6.28
CA GLU A 48 -3.48 5.73 7.17
C GLU A 48 -3.00 7.14 7.52
N GLU A 49 -1.74 7.27 7.95
CA GLU A 49 -1.14 8.56 8.32
C GLU A 49 -0.99 9.51 7.12
N GLU A 50 -0.55 9.02 5.96
CA GLU A 50 -0.32 9.86 4.77
C GLU A 50 -1.63 10.38 4.15
N PHE A 51 -2.71 9.60 4.24
CA PHE A 51 -3.99 9.92 3.61
C PHE A 51 -5.10 10.31 4.60
N ASP A 52 -4.78 10.43 5.89
CA ASP A 52 -5.72 10.73 6.99
C ASP A 52 -6.97 9.82 6.93
N THR A 53 -6.73 8.53 6.69
CA THR A 53 -7.77 7.49 6.55
C THR A 53 -7.63 6.45 7.66
N GLU A 54 -8.69 5.68 7.89
CA GLU A 54 -8.69 4.56 8.83
C GLU A 54 -8.98 3.28 8.04
N ILE A 55 -8.09 2.28 8.11
CA ILE A 55 -8.18 1.01 7.41
C ILE A 55 -8.46 -0.08 8.44
N PRO A 56 -9.70 -0.58 8.55
CA PRO A 56 -10.02 -1.66 9.47
C PRO A 56 -9.21 -2.93 9.17
N ASP A 57 -8.85 -3.69 10.21
CA ASP A 57 -8.11 -4.94 10.07
C ASP A 57 -8.69 -5.88 8.99
N GLU A 58 -10.02 -6.02 8.94
CA GLU A 58 -10.70 -6.87 7.94
C GLU A 58 -10.49 -6.42 6.49
N GLU A 59 -10.30 -5.11 6.26
CA GLU A 59 -9.99 -4.55 4.94
C GLU A 59 -8.49 -4.61 4.67
N ALA A 60 -7.65 -4.34 5.68
CA ALA A 60 -6.21 -4.50 5.59
C ALA A 60 -5.81 -5.91 5.15
N GLU A 61 -6.47 -6.96 5.68
CA GLU A 61 -6.28 -8.36 5.25
C GLU A 61 -6.60 -8.60 3.76
N LYS A 62 -7.45 -7.77 3.15
CA LYS A 62 -7.81 -7.84 1.72
C LYS A 62 -6.86 -7.03 0.85
N ILE A 63 -6.09 -6.11 1.42
CA ILE A 63 -5.10 -5.27 0.73
C ILE A 63 -3.82 -6.08 0.53
N THR A 64 -3.85 -6.99 -0.44
CA THR A 64 -2.71 -7.88 -0.75
C THR A 64 -1.84 -7.41 -1.91
N THR A 65 -2.28 -6.41 -2.67
CA THR A 65 -1.61 -5.93 -3.89
C THR A 65 -1.49 -4.41 -3.91
N VAL A 66 -0.55 -3.90 -4.70
CA VAL A 66 -0.38 -2.45 -4.91
C VAL A 66 -1.68 -1.82 -5.43
N GLN A 67 -2.38 -2.45 -6.38
CA GLN A 67 -3.64 -1.94 -6.91
C GLN A 67 -4.72 -1.89 -5.82
N SER A 68 -4.85 -2.91 -4.97
CA SER A 68 -5.88 -2.91 -3.93
C SER A 68 -5.64 -1.82 -2.88
N ALA A 69 -4.38 -1.52 -2.55
CA ALA A 69 -4.05 -0.37 -1.70
C ALA A 69 -4.45 0.96 -2.37
N ILE A 70 -4.09 1.15 -3.65
CA ILE A 70 -4.45 2.36 -4.41
C ILE A 70 -5.96 2.52 -4.49
N ASP A 71 -6.69 1.45 -4.79
CA ASP A 71 -8.14 1.45 -4.93
C ASP A 71 -8.82 1.79 -3.60
N TYR A 72 -8.34 1.20 -2.49
CA TYR A 72 -8.86 1.47 -1.17
C TYR A 72 -8.67 2.94 -0.79
N VAL A 73 -7.43 3.44 -0.88
CA VAL A 73 -7.10 4.82 -0.58
C VAL A 73 -7.86 5.77 -1.50
N SER A 74 -7.93 5.49 -2.81
CA SER A 74 -8.67 6.34 -3.74
C SER A 74 -10.18 6.37 -3.50
N ALA A 75 -10.74 5.38 -2.80
CA ALA A 75 -12.16 5.34 -2.45
C ALA A 75 -12.47 6.01 -1.10
N HIS A 76 -11.46 6.16 -0.22
CA HIS A 76 -11.65 6.62 1.17
C HIS A 76 -10.88 7.89 1.53
N ALA A 77 -9.84 8.26 0.76
CA ALA A 77 -9.10 9.51 0.95
C ALA A 77 -9.94 10.72 0.52
N GLU A 78 -10.02 11.74 1.38
CA GLU A 78 -10.68 13.03 1.13
C GLU A 78 -9.74 14.05 0.46
#